data_AF-A0A9Q0P8U4-F1
#
_entry.id   AF-A0A9Q0P8U4-F1
#
_cell.length_a   1.000
_cell.length_b   1.000
_cell.length_c   1.000
_cell.angle_alpha   90.00
_cell.angle_beta   90.00
_cell.angle_gamma   90.00
#
_symmetry.space_group_name_H-M   'P 1'
#
loop_
_entity.id
_entity.type
_entity.pdbx_description
1 polymer ?
#
loop_
_entity_poly.entity_id
_entity_poly.type
_entity_poly.pdbx_seq_one_letter_code
_entity_poly.pdbx_strand_id
1 'polypeptide(L)'
;MVYLSSALSYILLLQRKELPNMKPAIDIFIIRTLMAYRALPDSMAYKSDHTQIIQLCTFPFRDAARCEESSCLRLLLDKRDAWLGPWIPGRDWFEDEVRAFQGGKDGLMPCVWDNEPSSFPLPETINKMLVNQMLLCFGIMFASQDSSGMLMLLGMVEQCLKAGKKQSWHEASVTNICVGLLAGLKALIALRPQPLGPEILHGAQAIFQSILAEGDICASQRRASSEGLGLLARLGNDIFTAKMTRLLLGDLPGATDFNYAGSIAFALGCIHRR
;
A
#
# COMPACT_ATOMS: atom_id res chain seq x y z
N MET A 1 -20.53 19.01 -0.06
CA MET A 1 -19.62 19.29 1.07
C MET A 1 -20.32 19.17 2.41
N VAL A 2 -21.28 20.04 2.74
CA VAL A 2 -22.00 20.00 4.05
C VAL A 2 -22.56 18.61 4.38
N TYR A 3 -23.23 17.94 3.43
CA TYR A 3 -23.78 16.60 3.65
C TYR A 3 -22.71 15.52 3.95
N LEU A 4 -21.53 15.61 3.33
CA LEU A 4 -20.44 14.66 3.57
C LEU A 4 -19.76 14.89 4.93
N SER A 5 -19.56 16.15 5.31
CA SER A 5 -19.02 16.52 6.63
C SER A 5 -19.99 16.11 7.75
N SER A 6 -21.31 16.29 7.55
CA SER A 6 -22.33 15.78 8.46
C SER A 6 -22.31 14.25 8.56
N ALA A 7 -22.24 13.54 7.43
CA ALA A 7 -22.13 12.08 7.41
C ALA A 7 -20.90 11.59 8.20
N LEU A 8 -19.76 12.24 8.03
CA LEU A 8 -18.52 11.94 8.75
C LEU A 8 -18.67 12.16 10.26
N SER A 9 -19.31 13.25 10.66
CA SER A 9 -19.62 13.54 12.06
C SER A 9 -20.52 12.47 12.69
N TYR A 10 -21.54 12.00 11.96
CA TYR A 10 -22.39 10.89 12.41
C TYR A 10 -21.63 9.57 12.53
N ILE A 11 -20.76 9.25 11.58
CA ILE A 11 -19.89 8.05 11.63
C ILE A 11 -19.07 8.06 12.93
N LEU A 12 -18.39 9.17 13.21
CA LEU A 12 -17.55 9.28 14.40
C LEU A 12 -18.36 9.19 15.70
N LEU A 13 -19.57 9.74 15.71
CA LEU A 13 -20.49 9.59 16.85
C LEU A 13 -20.91 8.14 17.05
N LEU A 14 -21.22 7.42 15.97
CA LEU A 14 -21.65 6.02 16.01
C LEU A 14 -20.52 5.08 16.44
N GLN A 15 -19.28 5.33 16.00
CA GLN A 15 -18.12 4.55 16.44
C GLN A 15 -17.88 4.65 17.95
N ARG A 16 -18.15 5.80 18.58
CA ARG A 16 -18.01 5.97 20.04
C ARG A 16 -19.08 5.22 20.85
N LYS A 17 -20.22 4.90 20.25
CA LYS A 17 -21.35 4.27 20.95
C LYS A 17 -21.29 2.74 20.95
N GLU A 18 -20.32 2.13 20.25
CA GLU A 18 -20.10 0.67 20.15
C GLU A 18 -21.41 -0.14 20.14
N LEU A 19 -22.21 0.04 19.09
CA LEU A 19 -23.47 -0.70 18.90
C LEU A 19 -23.22 -1.98 18.07
N PRO A 20 -22.98 -3.16 18.69
CA PRO A 20 -22.56 -4.36 17.96
C PRO A 20 -23.57 -4.81 16.90
N ASN A 21 -24.87 -4.62 17.14
CA ASN A 21 -25.94 -5.00 16.21
C ASN A 21 -26.01 -4.11 14.95
N MET A 22 -25.30 -2.97 14.93
CA MET A 22 -25.31 -2.04 13.79
C MET A 22 -23.98 -2.02 13.03
N LYS A 23 -23.01 -2.84 13.43
CA LYS A 23 -21.64 -2.81 12.86
C LYS A 23 -21.62 -2.92 11.33
N PRO A 24 -22.31 -3.89 10.67
CA PRO A 24 -22.29 -3.97 9.20
C PRO A 24 -22.87 -2.73 8.51
N ALA A 25 -23.93 -2.13 9.09
CA ALA A 25 -24.54 -0.93 8.54
C ALA A 25 -23.62 0.31 8.68
N ILE A 26 -22.93 0.42 9.83
CA ILE A 26 -21.92 1.46 10.06
C ILE A 26 -20.75 1.29 9.08
N ASP A 27 -20.26 0.07 8.91
CA ASP A 27 -19.15 -0.23 8.01
C ASP A 27 -19.52 0.09 6.55
N ILE A 28 -20.73 -0.25 6.10
CA ILE A 28 -21.26 0.17 4.79
C ILE A 28 -21.34 1.70 4.68
N PHE A 29 -21.79 2.38 5.73
CA PHE A 29 -21.91 3.84 5.72
C PHE A 29 -20.53 4.51 5.61
N ILE A 30 -19.51 3.97 6.29
CA ILE A 30 -18.11 4.40 6.15
C ILE A 30 -17.62 4.17 4.72
N ILE A 31 -17.81 2.97 4.17
CA ILE A 31 -17.41 2.63 2.79
C ILE A 31 -17.97 3.66 1.80
N ARG A 32 -19.28 3.89 1.84
CA ARG A 32 -19.95 4.82 0.90
C ARG A 32 -19.49 6.26 1.09
N THR A 33 -19.25 6.67 2.33
CA THR A 33 -18.76 8.03 2.64
C THR A 33 -17.34 8.22 2.13
N LEU A 34 -16.43 7.28 2.36
CA LEU A 34 -15.05 7.33 1.84
C LEU A 34 -15.03 7.30 0.31
N MET A 35 -15.85 6.45 -0.33
CA MET A 35 -15.99 6.45 -1.79
C MET A 35 -16.45 7.82 -2.33
N ALA A 36 -17.39 8.48 -1.65
CA ALA A 36 -17.87 9.79 -2.05
C ALA A 36 -16.79 10.88 -1.92
N TYR A 37 -16.00 10.88 -0.83
CA TYR A 37 -14.84 11.77 -0.70
C TYR A 37 -13.79 11.54 -1.79
N ARG A 38 -13.50 10.27 -2.11
CA ARG A 38 -12.55 9.88 -3.17
C ARG A 38 -13.04 10.25 -4.58
N ALA A 39 -14.35 10.35 -4.79
CA ALA A 39 -14.93 10.77 -6.06
C ALA A 39 -14.83 12.28 -6.29
N LEU A 40 -14.51 13.07 -5.27
CA LEU A 40 -14.28 14.51 -5.43
C LEU A 40 -12.93 14.74 -6.14
N PRO A 41 -12.88 15.66 -7.11
CA PRO A 41 -11.69 15.86 -7.95
C PRO A 41 -10.53 16.54 -7.20
N ASP A 42 -10.83 17.39 -6.21
CA ASP A 42 -9.83 18.12 -5.43
C ASP A 42 -9.92 17.69 -3.96
N SER A 43 -8.82 17.11 -3.45
CA SER A 43 -8.72 16.70 -2.05
C SER A 43 -8.65 17.87 -1.08
N MET A 44 -8.24 19.05 -1.54
CA MET A 44 -8.15 20.26 -0.71
C MET A 44 -9.51 20.93 -0.51
N ALA A 45 -10.51 20.60 -1.32
CA ALA A 45 -11.88 21.11 -1.19
C ALA A 45 -12.55 20.71 0.14
N TYR A 46 -12.10 19.62 0.78
CA TYR A 46 -12.58 19.14 2.09
C TYR A 46 -11.50 19.17 3.17
N LYS A 47 -10.57 20.15 3.12
CA LYS A 47 -9.48 20.27 4.10
C LYS A 47 -9.96 20.27 5.56
N SER A 48 -11.14 20.84 5.84
CA SER A 48 -11.73 20.84 7.19
C SER A 48 -12.01 19.44 7.73
N ASP A 49 -12.26 18.48 6.85
CA ASP A 49 -12.64 17.11 7.21
C ASP A 49 -11.42 16.18 7.27
N HIS A 50 -10.22 16.63 6.82
CA HIS A 50 -9.02 15.79 6.73
C HIS A 50 -8.69 15.07 8.03
N THR A 51 -8.70 15.76 9.17
CA THR A 51 -8.37 15.14 10.46
C THR A 51 -9.29 13.97 10.79
N GLN A 52 -10.58 14.11 10.51
CA GLN A 52 -11.60 13.08 10.76
C GLN A 52 -11.46 11.91 9.78
N ILE A 53 -11.19 12.21 8.50
CA ILE A 53 -10.95 11.18 7.47
C ILE A 53 -9.67 10.40 7.79
N ILE A 54 -8.59 11.08 8.17
CA ILE A 54 -7.32 10.46 8.59
C ILE A 54 -7.55 9.55 9.79
N GLN A 55 -8.34 9.98 10.78
CA GLN A 55 -8.69 9.13 11.91
C GLN A 55 -9.35 7.82 11.44
N LEU A 56 -10.29 7.86 10.49
CA LEU A 56 -10.88 6.63 9.95
C LEU A 56 -9.86 5.79 9.16
N CYS A 57 -9.10 6.44 8.28
CA CYS A 57 -8.21 5.78 7.33
C CYS A 57 -6.93 5.21 7.96
N THR A 58 -6.58 5.64 9.18
CA THR A 58 -5.44 5.10 9.95
C THR A 58 -5.82 3.91 10.81
N PHE A 59 -7.10 3.51 10.86
CA PHE A 59 -7.53 2.34 11.62
C PHE A 59 -6.75 1.06 11.28
N PRO A 60 -6.46 0.74 9.99
CA PRO A 60 -5.65 -0.44 9.64
C PRO A 60 -4.24 -0.47 10.22
N PHE A 61 -3.67 0.68 10.60
CA PHE A 61 -2.33 0.77 11.18
C PHE A 61 -2.36 0.87 12.71
N ARG A 62 -3.47 1.35 13.29
CA ARG A 62 -3.64 1.48 14.74
C ARG A 62 -4.16 0.20 15.39
N ASP A 63 -4.97 -0.57 14.66
CA ASP A 63 -5.63 -1.79 15.14
C ASP A 63 -5.60 -2.87 14.04
N ALA A 64 -4.39 -3.19 13.57
CA ALA A 64 -4.14 -4.10 12.46
C ALA A 64 -4.71 -5.51 12.69
N ALA A 65 -4.72 -5.98 13.95
CA ALA A 65 -5.23 -7.29 14.34
C ALA A 65 -6.72 -7.51 14.01
N ARG A 66 -7.49 -6.42 13.84
CA ARG A 66 -8.93 -6.46 13.54
C ARG A 66 -9.24 -6.19 12.07
N CYS A 67 -8.21 -6.02 11.24
CA CYS A 67 -8.37 -5.69 9.83
C CYS A 67 -8.10 -6.91 8.97
N GLU A 68 -8.95 -7.12 7.97
CA GLU A 68 -8.69 -8.09 6.91
C GLU A 68 -7.59 -7.59 5.96
N GLU A 69 -7.01 -8.52 5.19
CA GLU A 69 -6.07 -8.19 4.13
C GLU A 69 -6.79 -7.49 2.95
N SER A 70 -6.18 -6.41 2.44
CA SER A 70 -6.67 -5.68 1.28
C SER A 70 -6.43 -6.43 -0.03
N SER A 71 -7.44 -6.42 -0.90
CA SER A 71 -7.35 -6.90 -2.29
C SER A 71 -6.92 -5.82 -3.29
N CYS A 72 -6.70 -4.56 -2.85
CA CYS A 72 -6.45 -3.43 -3.75
C CYS A 72 -5.04 -3.40 -4.35
N LEU A 73 -4.14 -4.27 -3.91
CA LEU A 73 -2.75 -4.24 -4.38
C LEU A 73 -2.66 -4.39 -5.91
N ARG A 74 -3.48 -5.26 -6.50
CA ARG A 74 -3.58 -5.43 -7.96
C ARG A 74 -3.94 -4.15 -8.70
N LEU A 75 -4.86 -3.36 -8.17
CA LEU A 75 -5.29 -2.08 -8.75
C LEU A 75 -4.12 -1.08 -8.77
N LEU A 76 -3.27 -1.16 -7.74
CA LEU A 76 -2.22 -0.19 -7.50
C LEU A 76 -0.89 -0.55 -8.16
N LEU A 77 -0.62 -1.80 -8.55
CA LEU A 77 0.66 -2.15 -9.18
C LEU A 77 0.67 -1.81 -10.68
N ASP A 78 1.84 -1.46 -11.22
CA ASP A 78 1.98 -1.15 -12.64
C ASP A 78 1.77 -2.42 -13.48
N LYS A 79 0.81 -2.36 -14.41
CA LYS A 79 0.44 -3.49 -15.28
C LYS A 79 1.56 -3.88 -16.23
N ARG A 80 2.45 -2.94 -16.59
CA ARG A 80 3.60 -3.20 -17.47
C ARG A 80 4.64 -4.10 -16.82
N ASP A 81 4.65 -4.17 -15.49
CA ASP A 81 5.61 -5.02 -14.76
C ASP A 81 5.21 -6.49 -14.72
N ALA A 82 4.00 -6.84 -15.17
CA ALA A 82 3.71 -8.22 -15.56
C ALA A 82 4.44 -8.64 -16.86
N TRP A 83 5.15 -7.71 -17.53
CA TRP A 83 5.70 -7.87 -18.89
C TRP A 83 7.18 -7.45 -19.02
N LEU A 84 7.89 -7.17 -17.92
CA LEU A 84 9.23 -6.54 -17.94
C LEU A 84 10.41 -7.45 -18.38
N GLY A 85 10.21 -8.41 -19.28
CA GLY A 85 11.32 -9.21 -19.83
C GLY A 85 10.87 -10.34 -20.77
N PRO A 86 11.78 -10.90 -21.58
CA PRO A 86 11.54 -12.14 -22.31
C PRO A 86 11.61 -13.30 -21.31
N TRP A 87 10.58 -13.40 -20.47
CA TRP A 87 10.47 -14.42 -19.43
C TRP A 87 10.19 -15.77 -20.11
N ILE A 88 11.26 -16.50 -20.43
CA ILE A 88 11.17 -17.87 -20.96
C ILE A 88 10.67 -18.74 -19.80
N PRO A 89 9.44 -19.31 -19.89
CA PRO A 89 8.92 -20.16 -18.83
C PRO A 89 9.89 -21.30 -18.50
N GLY A 90 10.11 -21.55 -17.21
CA GLY A 90 10.97 -22.62 -16.72
C GLY A 90 12.47 -22.30 -16.73
N ARG A 91 12.85 -21.04 -16.95
CA ARG A 91 14.26 -20.60 -16.88
C ARG A 91 14.69 -20.22 -15.47
N ASP A 92 13.82 -19.52 -14.75
CA ASP A 92 14.05 -19.05 -13.38
C ASP A 92 12.71 -18.99 -12.63
N TRP A 93 12.68 -19.56 -11.41
CA TRP A 93 11.47 -19.69 -10.60
C TRP A 93 10.92 -18.33 -10.13
N PHE A 94 11.79 -17.38 -9.80
CA PHE A 94 11.41 -16.04 -9.38
C PHE A 94 10.90 -15.20 -10.57
N GLU A 95 11.49 -15.37 -11.75
CA GLU A 95 10.99 -14.76 -12.99
C GLU A 95 9.59 -15.28 -13.35
N ASP A 96 9.39 -16.59 -13.22
CA ASP A 96 8.06 -17.20 -13.40
C ASP A 96 7.07 -16.69 -12.33
N GLU A 97 7.52 -16.47 -11.09
CA GLU A 97 6.76 -15.91 -9.96
C GLU A 97 6.22 -14.50 -10.24
N VAL A 98 7.07 -13.65 -10.79
CA VAL A 98 6.69 -12.28 -11.18
C VAL A 98 5.82 -12.26 -12.44
N ARG A 99 6.10 -13.14 -13.41
CA ARG A 99 5.36 -13.26 -14.68
C ARG A 99 3.91 -13.71 -14.47
N ALA A 100 3.67 -14.68 -13.60
CA ALA A 100 2.32 -15.21 -13.34
C ALA A 100 1.53 -14.40 -12.29
N PHE A 101 2.11 -13.34 -11.72
CA PHE A 101 1.42 -12.44 -10.82
C PHE A 101 0.37 -11.58 -11.56
N GLN A 102 -0.90 -11.98 -11.43
CA GLN A 102 -2.05 -11.13 -11.77
C GLN A 102 -2.67 -10.44 -10.55
N GLY A 103 -2.21 -10.72 -9.33
CA GLY A 103 -2.61 -10.02 -8.11
C GLY A 103 -3.80 -10.63 -7.38
N GLY A 104 -3.59 -10.88 -6.08
CA GLY A 104 -4.56 -11.30 -5.06
C GLY A 104 -5.19 -12.68 -5.28
N LYS A 105 -5.61 -13.32 -4.18
CA LYS A 105 -6.42 -14.57 -4.23
C LYS A 105 -7.74 -14.43 -5.00
N ASP A 106 -8.20 -13.20 -5.24
CA ASP A 106 -9.50 -12.87 -5.83
C ASP A 106 -9.44 -12.63 -7.37
N GLY A 107 -8.38 -13.10 -8.05
CA GLY A 107 -8.20 -12.94 -9.50
C GLY A 107 -9.11 -13.84 -10.35
N LEU A 108 -9.63 -13.34 -11.47
CA LEU A 108 -10.44 -14.09 -12.45
C LEU A 108 -9.72 -15.28 -13.11
N MET A 109 -8.39 -15.30 -13.06
CA MET A 109 -7.54 -16.36 -13.63
C MET A 109 -6.73 -17.01 -12.50
N PRO A 110 -6.57 -18.35 -12.51
CA PRO A 110 -5.81 -19.06 -11.48
C PRO A 110 -4.39 -18.51 -11.36
N CYS A 111 -4.01 -18.17 -10.13
CA CYS A 111 -2.65 -17.85 -9.74
C CYS A 111 -1.93 -19.19 -9.52
N VAL A 112 -0.92 -19.52 -10.34
CA VAL A 112 -0.15 -20.78 -10.21
C VAL A 112 0.66 -20.82 -8.90
N TRP A 113 0.68 -19.71 -8.15
CA TRP A 113 1.35 -19.51 -6.86
C TRP A 113 0.43 -19.76 -5.66
N ASP A 114 -0.88 -19.91 -5.87
CA ASP A 114 -1.79 -20.35 -4.82
C ASP A 114 -1.85 -21.89 -4.81
N ASN A 115 -1.62 -22.49 -3.65
CA ASN A 115 -1.85 -23.93 -3.43
C ASN A 115 -3.36 -24.28 -3.47
N GLU A 116 -4.23 -23.27 -3.53
CA GLU A 116 -5.69 -23.38 -3.55
C GLU A 116 -6.23 -23.16 -4.97
N PRO A 117 -7.13 -24.02 -5.48
CA PRO A 117 -7.70 -23.85 -6.82
C PRO A 117 -8.52 -22.56 -6.93
N SER A 118 -8.44 -21.89 -8.08
CA SER A 118 -9.19 -20.65 -8.35
C SER A 118 -10.69 -20.88 -8.14
N SER A 119 -11.27 -20.20 -7.17
CA SER A 119 -12.72 -20.10 -7.03
C SER A 119 -13.25 -18.97 -7.93
N PHE A 120 -14.49 -19.10 -8.41
CA PHE A 120 -15.17 -17.98 -9.07
C PHE A 120 -15.07 -16.72 -8.19
N PRO A 121 -14.89 -15.52 -8.77
CA PRO A 121 -14.75 -14.29 -7.97
C PRO A 121 -15.97 -14.14 -7.07
N LEU A 122 -15.76 -14.33 -5.77
CA LEU A 122 -16.78 -14.10 -4.76
C LEU A 122 -16.88 -12.59 -4.51
N PRO A 123 -18.08 -12.06 -4.20
CA PRO A 123 -18.21 -10.68 -3.77
C PRO A 123 -17.30 -10.41 -2.57
N GLU A 124 -16.57 -9.29 -2.59
CA GLU A 124 -15.74 -8.89 -1.45
C GLU A 124 -16.60 -8.76 -0.18
N THR A 125 -16.07 -9.23 0.95
CA THR A 125 -16.69 -9.05 2.25
C THR A 125 -16.80 -7.55 2.58
N ILE A 126 -17.78 -7.18 3.42
CA ILE A 126 -17.92 -5.79 3.89
C ILE A 126 -16.63 -5.33 4.60
N ASN A 127 -15.99 -6.20 5.38
CA ASN A 127 -14.75 -5.90 6.08
C ASN A 127 -13.58 -5.64 5.13
N LYS A 128 -13.36 -6.51 4.14
CA LYS A 128 -12.32 -6.31 3.11
C LYS A 128 -12.57 -5.01 2.33
N MET A 129 -13.82 -4.76 1.94
CA MET A 129 -14.20 -3.52 1.23
C MET A 129 -13.98 -2.28 2.10
N LEU A 130 -14.22 -2.36 3.42
CA LEU A 130 -13.95 -1.28 4.36
C LEU A 130 -12.45 -0.97 4.42
N VAL A 131 -11.61 -1.99 4.61
CA VAL A 131 -10.14 -1.84 4.61
C VAL A 131 -9.65 -1.26 3.29
N ASN A 132 -10.16 -1.78 2.16
CA ASN A 132 -9.86 -1.26 0.83
C ASN A 132 -10.14 0.23 0.71
N GLN A 133 -11.32 0.70 1.12
CA GLN A 133 -11.65 2.13 1.06
C GLN A 133 -10.85 2.97 2.05
N MET A 134 -10.56 2.46 3.25
CA MET A 134 -9.71 3.13 4.23
C MET A 134 -8.30 3.35 3.69
N LEU A 135 -7.66 2.33 3.10
CA LEU A 135 -6.29 2.43 2.59
C LEU A 135 -6.19 3.28 1.33
N LEU A 136 -7.16 3.17 0.41
CA LEU A 136 -7.17 4.02 -0.78
C LEU A 136 -7.43 5.49 -0.43
N CYS A 137 -8.29 5.76 0.55
CA CYS A 137 -8.53 7.11 1.03
C CYS A 137 -7.34 7.64 1.86
N PHE A 138 -6.68 6.77 2.65
CA PHE A 138 -5.42 7.08 3.33
C PHE A 138 -4.39 7.61 2.35
N GLY A 139 -4.21 6.98 1.18
CA GLY A 139 -3.28 7.46 0.16
C GLY A 139 -3.55 8.91 -0.29
N ILE A 140 -4.82 9.26 -0.55
CA ILE A 140 -5.20 10.63 -0.92
C ILE A 140 -4.92 11.60 0.23
N MET A 141 -5.26 11.22 1.47
CA MET A 141 -5.03 12.06 2.64
C MET A 141 -3.55 12.27 2.91
N PHE A 142 -2.74 11.21 2.80
CA PHE A 142 -1.29 11.24 2.90
C PHE A 142 -0.70 12.27 1.92
N ALA A 143 -1.10 12.20 0.65
CA ALA A 143 -0.61 13.12 -0.38
C ALA A 143 -1.03 14.58 -0.17
N SER A 144 -2.15 14.79 0.53
CA SER A 144 -2.74 16.10 0.82
C SER A 144 -2.19 16.77 2.08
N GLN A 145 -1.41 16.06 2.90
CA GLN A 145 -0.81 16.61 4.11
C GLN A 145 0.40 17.52 3.81
N ASP A 146 0.81 18.29 4.82
CA ASP A 146 2.11 18.91 4.87
C ASP A 146 3.20 17.90 5.29
N SER A 147 4.46 18.33 5.31
CA SER A 147 5.58 17.44 5.64
C SER A 147 5.45 16.84 7.05
N SER A 148 4.97 17.61 8.02
CA SER A 148 4.77 17.13 9.39
C SER A 148 3.70 16.05 9.46
N GLY A 149 2.56 16.26 8.81
CA GLY A 149 1.48 15.27 8.72
C GLY A 149 1.92 14.00 8.00
N MET A 150 2.67 14.10 6.90
CA MET A 150 3.22 12.92 6.21
C MET A 150 4.16 12.12 7.11
N LEU A 151 5.08 12.78 7.81
CA LEU A 151 6.02 12.11 8.73
C LEU A 151 5.29 11.41 9.89
N MET A 152 4.26 12.05 10.45
CA MET A 152 3.43 11.44 11.48
C MET A 152 2.76 10.15 10.96
N LEU A 153 2.19 10.17 9.75
CA LEU A 153 1.54 9.00 9.15
C LEU A 153 2.56 7.89 8.83
N LEU A 154 3.74 8.24 8.30
CA LEU A 154 4.82 7.26 8.10
C LEU A 154 5.27 6.63 9.43
N GLY A 155 5.37 7.44 10.49
CA GLY A 155 5.70 6.93 11.83
C GLY A 155 4.68 5.93 12.35
N MET A 156 3.38 6.15 12.12
CA MET A 156 2.33 5.18 12.48
C MET A 156 2.48 3.87 11.69
N VAL A 157 2.74 3.97 10.38
CA VAL A 157 2.96 2.81 9.51
C VAL A 157 4.19 2.01 9.97
N GLU A 158 5.29 2.69 10.28
CA GLU A 158 6.52 2.06 10.77
C GLU A 158 6.30 1.36 12.12
N GLN A 159 5.54 1.98 13.04
CA GLN A 159 5.18 1.38 14.32
C GLN A 159 4.31 0.13 14.12
N CYS A 160 3.33 0.18 13.21
CA CYS A 160 2.51 -0.98 12.85
C CYS A 160 3.37 -2.14 12.34
N LEU A 161 4.30 -1.87 11.42
CA LEU A 161 5.21 -2.88 10.88
C LEU A 161 6.06 -3.53 11.98
N LYS A 162 6.62 -2.73 12.89
CA LYS A 162 7.43 -3.24 14.01
C LYS A 162 6.62 -4.06 15.01
N ALA A 163 5.39 -3.65 15.32
CA ALA A 163 4.51 -4.36 16.23
C ALA A 163 4.05 -5.73 15.66
N GLY A 164 3.98 -5.84 14.33
CA GLY A 164 3.49 -7.02 13.63
C GLY A 164 4.44 -8.21 13.58
N LYS A 165 5.78 -8.04 13.65
CA LYS A 165 6.81 -9.05 13.30
C LYS A 165 6.68 -10.48 13.89
N LYS A 166 5.83 -10.71 14.89
CA LYS A 166 5.58 -12.03 15.52
C LYS A 166 4.10 -12.36 15.65
N GLN A 167 3.25 -11.63 14.96
CA GLN A 167 1.80 -11.71 15.08
C GLN A 167 1.20 -12.41 13.86
N SER A 168 0.11 -13.14 14.05
CA SER A 168 -0.59 -13.84 12.96
C SER A 168 -1.17 -12.90 11.90
N TRP A 169 -1.41 -11.64 12.25
CA TRP A 169 -1.93 -10.61 11.34
C TRP A 169 -0.84 -9.86 10.57
N HIS A 170 0.45 -10.18 10.79
CA HIS A 170 1.58 -9.46 10.19
C HIS A 170 1.51 -9.41 8.68
N GLU A 171 1.33 -10.57 8.04
CA GLU A 171 1.26 -10.69 6.58
C GLU A 171 0.16 -9.79 5.98
N ALA A 172 -1.06 -9.89 6.51
CA ALA A 172 -2.17 -9.04 6.08
C ALA A 172 -1.86 -7.54 6.29
N SER A 173 -1.18 -7.19 7.38
CA SER A 173 -0.78 -5.82 7.68
C SER A 173 0.29 -5.29 6.72
N VAL A 174 1.26 -6.12 6.32
CA VAL A 174 2.29 -5.76 5.33
C VAL A 174 1.63 -5.47 3.99
N THR A 175 0.68 -6.30 3.56
CA THR A 175 -0.11 -6.02 2.35
C THR A 175 -0.85 -4.68 2.46
N ASN A 176 -1.50 -4.42 3.61
CA ASN A 176 -2.23 -3.17 3.86
C ASN A 176 -1.32 -1.94 3.85
N ILE A 177 -0.11 -2.05 4.42
CA ILE A 177 0.93 -1.00 4.39
C ILE A 177 1.34 -0.71 2.95
N CYS A 178 1.64 -1.75 2.16
CA CYS A 178 1.97 -1.61 0.74
C CYS A 178 0.86 -0.90 -0.04
N VAL A 179 -0.41 -1.29 0.15
CA VAL A 179 -1.55 -0.63 -0.50
C VAL A 179 -1.65 0.85 -0.12
N GLY A 180 -1.59 1.16 1.18
CA GLY A 180 -1.70 2.54 1.66
C GLY A 180 -0.58 3.45 1.15
N LEU A 181 0.66 2.98 1.22
CA LEU A 181 1.83 3.74 0.75
C LEU A 181 1.84 3.88 -0.78
N LEU A 182 1.59 2.81 -1.55
CA LEU A 182 1.53 2.90 -3.01
C LEU A 182 0.43 3.85 -3.48
N ALA A 183 -0.76 3.79 -2.86
CA ALA A 183 -1.84 4.74 -3.15
C ALA A 183 -1.39 6.19 -2.87
N GLY A 184 -0.70 6.43 -1.75
CA GLY A 184 -0.18 7.75 -1.38
C GLY A 184 0.91 8.28 -2.30
N LEU A 185 1.89 7.45 -2.65
CA LEU A 185 2.97 7.85 -3.57
C LEU A 185 2.44 8.12 -4.98
N LYS A 186 1.48 7.31 -5.47
CA LYS A 186 0.83 7.58 -6.77
C LYS A 186 0.00 8.85 -6.76
N ALA A 187 -0.72 9.12 -5.67
CA ALA A 187 -1.43 10.39 -5.50
C ALA A 187 -0.46 11.59 -5.44
N LEU A 188 0.68 11.46 -4.77
CA LEU A 188 1.72 12.49 -4.75
C LEU A 188 2.29 12.80 -6.13
N ILE A 189 2.59 11.76 -6.92
CA ILE A 189 3.06 11.93 -8.31
C ILE A 189 2.03 12.67 -9.17
N ALA A 190 0.74 12.41 -8.95
CA ALA A 190 -0.33 13.09 -9.67
C ALA A 190 -0.50 14.57 -9.24
N LEU A 191 -0.25 14.88 -7.97
CA LEU A 191 -0.50 16.20 -7.38
C LEU A 191 0.72 17.13 -7.37
N ARG A 192 1.95 16.61 -7.32
CA ARG A 192 3.17 17.41 -7.09
C ARG A 192 4.17 17.28 -8.23
N PRO A 193 4.60 18.41 -8.84
CA PRO A 193 5.72 18.43 -9.78
C PRO A 193 7.09 18.57 -9.11
N GLN A 194 7.14 18.91 -7.80
CA GLN A 194 8.39 19.15 -7.07
C GLN A 194 8.83 17.92 -6.25
N PRO A 195 10.15 17.74 -6.05
CA PRO A 195 10.68 16.63 -5.28
C PRO A 195 10.19 16.69 -3.83
N LEU A 196 9.89 15.53 -3.28
CA LEU A 196 9.46 15.35 -1.91
C LEU A 196 10.62 15.64 -0.93
N GLY A 197 10.28 16.10 0.27
CA GLY A 197 11.28 16.39 1.31
C GLY A 197 12.12 15.14 1.63
N PRO A 198 13.43 15.28 1.89
CA PRO A 198 14.34 14.15 2.07
C PRO A 198 13.90 13.27 3.26
N GLU A 199 13.42 13.84 4.35
CA GLU A 199 12.99 13.06 5.53
C GLU A 199 11.84 12.11 5.20
N ILE A 200 10.87 12.55 4.39
CA ILE A 200 9.72 11.75 3.97
C ILE A 200 10.19 10.63 3.03
N LEU A 201 11.10 10.96 2.10
CA LEU A 201 11.70 9.97 1.19
C LEU A 201 12.45 8.88 1.95
N HIS A 202 13.31 9.25 2.90
CA HIS A 202 14.07 8.28 3.71
C HIS A 202 13.15 7.45 4.61
N GLY A 203 12.12 8.06 5.21
CA GLY A 203 11.14 7.33 6.04
C GLY A 203 10.37 6.28 5.24
N ALA A 204 9.87 6.65 4.06
CA ALA A 204 9.18 5.69 3.18
C ALA A 204 10.14 4.63 2.62
N GLN A 205 11.37 5.01 2.26
CA GLN A 205 12.40 4.07 1.80
C GLN A 205 12.70 3.03 2.88
N ALA A 206 12.89 3.46 4.13
CA ALA A 206 13.18 2.57 5.25
C ALA A 206 12.07 1.55 5.50
N ILE A 207 10.79 1.94 5.34
CA ILE A 207 9.65 1.01 5.47
C ILE A 207 9.72 -0.08 4.39
N PHE A 208 9.84 0.30 3.11
CA PHE A 208 9.91 -0.69 2.03
C PHE A 208 11.15 -1.59 2.12
N GLN A 209 12.29 -1.03 2.51
CA GLN A 209 13.51 -1.82 2.71
C GLN A 209 13.40 -2.77 3.92
N SER A 210 12.76 -2.33 5.01
CA SER A 210 12.47 -3.21 6.13
C SER A 210 11.56 -4.37 5.73
N ILE A 211 10.55 -4.13 4.89
CA ILE A 211 9.69 -5.20 4.37
C ILE A 211 10.53 -6.14 3.49
N LEU A 212 11.30 -5.63 2.53
CA LEU A 212 12.14 -6.46 1.66
C LEU A 212 13.18 -7.30 2.41
N ALA A 213 13.72 -6.79 3.51
CA ALA A 213 14.69 -7.49 4.34
C ALA A 213 14.05 -8.61 5.19
N GLU A 214 12.73 -8.67 5.30
CA GLU A 214 12.04 -9.79 5.93
C GLU A 214 12.06 -10.99 4.98
N GLY A 215 12.55 -12.15 5.45
CA GLY A 215 12.68 -13.34 4.62
C GLY A 215 11.35 -14.02 4.27
N ASP A 216 10.34 -13.84 5.13
CA ASP A 216 9.03 -14.52 5.08
C ASP A 216 7.94 -13.56 4.56
N ILE A 217 8.17 -12.99 3.38
CA ILE A 217 7.19 -12.14 2.67
C ILE A 217 6.83 -12.76 1.32
N CYS A 218 5.56 -12.63 0.94
CA CYS A 218 5.07 -13.19 -0.32
C CYS A 218 5.52 -12.34 -1.53
N ALA A 219 5.53 -12.92 -2.73
CA ALA A 219 5.92 -12.21 -3.95
C ALA A 219 5.14 -10.90 -4.20
N SER A 220 3.87 -10.86 -3.80
CA SER A 220 3.03 -9.66 -3.94
C SER A 220 3.59 -8.47 -3.14
N GLN A 221 4.06 -8.73 -1.92
CA GLN A 221 4.64 -7.74 -1.02
C GLN A 221 6.05 -7.34 -1.48
N ARG A 222 6.84 -8.30 -2.01
CA ARG A 222 8.14 -8.03 -2.64
C ARG A 222 8.00 -7.06 -3.81
N ARG A 223 7.12 -7.40 -4.77
CA ARG A 223 6.83 -6.57 -5.94
C ARG A 223 6.34 -5.18 -5.52
N ALA A 224 5.41 -5.10 -4.59
CA ALA A 224 4.87 -3.84 -4.11
C ALA A 224 5.93 -2.94 -3.46
N SER A 225 6.81 -3.53 -2.65
CA SER A 225 7.88 -2.79 -1.99
C SER A 225 8.90 -2.26 -2.99
N SER A 226 9.31 -3.10 -3.95
CA SER A 226 10.21 -2.71 -5.03
C SER A 226 9.61 -1.64 -5.97
N GLU A 227 8.32 -1.75 -6.33
CA GLU A 227 7.64 -0.69 -7.08
C GLU A 227 7.56 0.61 -6.26
N GLY A 228 7.31 0.50 -4.94
CA GLY A 228 7.35 1.60 -4.00
C GLY A 228 8.68 2.36 -4.02
N LEU A 229 9.80 1.64 -4.00
CA LEU A 229 11.14 2.24 -4.17
C LEU A 229 11.30 2.95 -5.52
N GLY A 230 10.77 2.38 -6.60
CA GLY A 230 10.72 3.05 -7.91
C GLY A 230 9.90 4.34 -7.91
N LEU A 231 8.75 4.38 -7.22
CA LEU A 231 7.95 5.60 -7.06
C LEU A 231 8.69 6.65 -6.22
N LEU A 232 9.41 6.23 -5.18
CA LEU A 232 10.25 7.13 -4.39
C LEU A 232 11.38 7.74 -5.22
N ALA A 233 11.98 6.98 -6.13
CA ALA A 233 12.93 7.56 -7.08
C ALA A 233 12.25 8.68 -7.89
N ARG A 234 11.05 8.47 -8.44
CA ARG A 234 10.32 9.50 -9.21
C ARG A 234 9.96 10.74 -8.39
N LEU A 235 9.66 10.56 -7.10
CA LEU A 235 9.36 11.65 -6.17
C LEU A 235 10.60 12.33 -5.60
N GLY A 236 11.76 11.69 -5.67
CA GLY A 236 13.04 12.24 -5.23
C GLY A 236 13.79 12.97 -6.34
N ASN A 237 14.89 13.64 -5.95
CA ASN A 237 15.83 14.21 -6.90
C ASN A 237 16.84 13.15 -7.39
N ASP A 238 17.70 13.53 -8.34
CA ASP A 238 18.70 12.62 -8.90
C ASP A 238 19.75 12.18 -7.88
N ILE A 239 20.09 13.04 -6.92
CA ILE A 239 21.01 12.73 -5.83
C ILE A 239 20.43 11.62 -4.95
N PHE A 240 19.16 11.73 -4.57
CA PHE A 240 18.44 10.73 -3.78
C PHE A 240 18.39 9.41 -4.55
N THR A 241 18.01 9.45 -5.82
CA THR A 241 17.90 8.27 -6.68
C THR A 241 19.25 7.56 -6.81
N ALA A 242 20.33 8.29 -7.09
CA ALA A 242 21.68 7.73 -7.21
C ALA A 242 22.16 7.09 -5.89
N LYS A 243 21.86 7.71 -4.74
CA LYS A 243 22.17 7.14 -3.42
C LYS A 243 21.40 5.84 -3.16
N MET A 244 20.10 5.82 -3.44
CA MET A 244 19.25 4.65 -3.28
C MET A 244 19.70 3.50 -4.20
N THR A 245 19.98 3.79 -5.47
CA THR A 245 20.54 2.81 -6.43
C THR A 245 21.87 2.23 -5.93
N ARG A 246 22.79 3.07 -5.43
CA ARG A 246 24.07 2.61 -4.90
C ARG A 246 23.89 1.72 -3.67
N LEU A 247 22.97 2.07 -2.77
CA LEU A 247 22.69 1.30 -1.57
C LEU A 247 22.15 -0.10 -1.95
N LEU A 248 21.15 -0.15 -2.84
CA LEU A 248 20.61 -1.41 -3.36
C LEU A 248 21.67 -2.29 -4.04
N LEU A 249 22.54 -1.70 -4.88
CA LEU A 249 23.66 -2.42 -5.51
C LEU A 249 24.69 -2.90 -4.48
N GLY A 250 24.90 -2.16 -3.40
CA GLY A 250 25.82 -2.52 -2.31
C GLY A 250 25.34 -3.72 -1.49
N ASP A 251 24.02 -3.96 -1.43
CA ASP A 251 23.44 -5.09 -0.69
C ASP A 251 23.48 -6.41 -1.49
N LEU A 252 23.61 -6.33 -2.83
CA LEU A 252 23.59 -7.49 -3.74
C LEU A 252 24.67 -8.55 -3.43
N PRO A 253 25.95 -8.19 -3.17
CA PRO A 253 27.01 -9.16 -2.88
C PRO A 253 26.82 -9.91 -1.56
N GLY A 254 26.04 -9.36 -0.63
CA GLY A 254 25.75 -9.94 0.68
C GLY A 254 24.44 -10.72 0.75
N ALA A 255 23.63 -10.71 -0.31
CA ALA A 255 22.34 -11.38 -0.35
C ALA A 255 22.52 -12.90 -0.49
N THR A 256 22.38 -13.63 0.62
CA THR A 256 22.35 -15.10 0.61
C THR A 256 20.98 -15.67 0.22
N ASP A 257 19.92 -14.86 0.33
CA ASP A 257 18.56 -15.20 -0.11
C ASP A 257 18.36 -14.75 -1.57
N PHE A 258 18.13 -15.71 -2.46
CA PHE A 258 17.84 -15.46 -3.89
C PHE A 258 16.61 -14.56 -4.08
N ASN A 259 15.59 -14.71 -3.23
CA ASN A 259 14.39 -13.90 -3.33
C ASN A 259 14.67 -12.45 -2.94
N TYR A 260 15.56 -12.20 -1.98
CA TYR A 260 15.99 -10.85 -1.62
C TYR A 260 16.81 -10.21 -2.76
N ALA A 261 17.74 -10.95 -3.35
CA ALA A 261 18.50 -10.50 -4.51
C ALA A 261 17.60 -10.17 -5.70
N GLY A 262 16.59 -11.01 -5.97
CA GLY A 262 15.56 -10.78 -6.98
C GLY A 262 14.74 -9.50 -6.72
N SER A 263 14.32 -9.26 -5.48
CA SER A 263 13.63 -8.04 -5.09
C SER A 263 14.47 -6.78 -5.35
N ILE A 264 15.78 -6.83 -5.07
CA ILE A 264 16.70 -5.72 -5.34
C ILE A 264 16.80 -5.47 -6.86
N ALA A 265 17.01 -6.51 -7.65
CA ALA A 265 17.09 -6.40 -9.11
C ALA A 265 15.79 -5.80 -9.69
N PHE A 266 14.63 -6.25 -9.22
CA PHE A 266 13.34 -5.72 -9.63
C PHE A 266 13.15 -4.25 -9.20
N ALA A 267 13.56 -3.87 -7.98
CA ALA A 267 13.53 -2.49 -7.52
C ALA A 267 14.39 -1.57 -8.40
N LEU A 268 15.59 -2.02 -8.78
CA LEU A 268 16.47 -1.30 -9.71
C LEU A 268 15.81 -1.11 -11.09
N GLY A 269 15.11 -2.14 -11.59
CA GLY A 269 14.28 -2.03 -12.80
C GLY A 269 13.18 -0.99 -12.68
N CYS A 270 12.45 -0.97 -11.55
CA CYS A 270 11.42 0.04 -11.27
C CYS A 270 11.99 1.47 -11.20
N ILE A 271 13.20 1.64 -10.66
CA ILE A 271 13.92 2.93 -10.61
C ILE A 271 14.33 3.40 -12.01
N HIS A 272 14.82 2.47 -12.85
CA HIS A 272 15.29 2.80 -14.20
C HIS A 272 14.15 3.18 -15.15
N ARG A 273 12.93 2.67 -14.92
CA ARG A 273 11.71 2.98 -15.69
C ARG A 273 11.21 4.43 -15.51
N ARG A 274 12.02 5.34 -14.99
CA ARG A 274 11.68 6.74 -14.69
C ARG A 274 11.14 7.48 -15.91
#